data_AF-A0A961YL97-F1
#
_entry.id   AF-A0A961YL97-F1
#
_cell.length_a   1.000
_cell.length_b   1.000
_cell.length_c   1.000
_cell.angle_alpha   90.00
_cell.angle_beta   90.00
_cell.angle_gamma   90.00
#
_symmetry.space_group_name_H-M   'P 1'
#
loop_
_entity.id
_entity.type
_entity.pdbx_description
1 polymer ?
#
loop_
_entity_poly.entity_id
_entity_poly.type
_entity_poly.pdbx_seq_one_letter_code
_entity_poly.pdbx_strand_id
1 'polypeptide(L)'
;MSGVEVEAAPRIPALGRAIEAVGLWVDRLVSTAAVILLLVETVLLFAGVVFRYVLHKPLVWTDELNAILFLWLGILGAVMAVRRWRHMRMSTFVVRLGTRAQSIIADLGIALIAAVLCLLLP
;
A
#
# COMPACT_ATOMS: atom_id res chain seq x y z
N MET A 1 -48.94 -15.63 -13.59
CA MET A 1 -48.03 -16.79 -13.75
C MET A 1 -47.14 -16.58 -14.98
N SER A 2 -46.35 -15.51 -14.99
CA SER A 2 -45.34 -15.24 -16.03
C SER A 2 -43.98 -15.63 -15.47
N GLY A 3 -43.41 -16.69 -16.02
CA GLY A 3 -42.05 -17.14 -15.73
C GLY A 3 -41.07 -16.03 -16.03
N VAL A 4 -40.56 -15.40 -14.98
CA VAL A 4 -39.27 -14.73 -15.05
C VAL A 4 -38.26 -15.85 -14.97
N GLU A 5 -37.92 -16.38 -16.14
CA GLU A 5 -36.67 -17.10 -16.33
C GLU A 5 -35.58 -16.16 -15.84
N VAL A 6 -35.06 -16.48 -14.64
CA VAL A 6 -33.81 -15.93 -14.16
C VAL A 6 -32.76 -16.48 -15.11
N GLU A 7 -32.53 -15.72 -16.18
CA GLU A 7 -31.44 -15.89 -17.14
C GLU A 7 -30.17 -16.21 -16.34
N ALA A 8 -29.81 -17.49 -16.35
CA ALA A 8 -28.67 -18.00 -15.62
C ALA A 8 -27.42 -17.46 -16.32
N ALA A 9 -26.95 -16.29 -15.87
CA ALA A 9 -25.73 -15.68 -16.34
C ALA A 9 -24.62 -16.75 -16.38
N PRO A 10 -23.98 -17.00 -17.54
CA PRO A 10 -23.00 -18.06 -17.67
C PRO A 10 -21.80 -17.69 -16.79
N ARG A 11 -21.74 -18.28 -15.60
CA ARG A 11 -20.53 -18.25 -14.78
C ARG A 11 -19.50 -19.02 -15.58
N ILE A 12 -18.48 -18.33 -16.10
CA ILE A 12 -17.33 -19.00 -16.73
C ILE A 12 -16.31 -19.20 -15.58
N PRO A 13 -16.33 -20.34 -14.86
CA PRO A 13 -15.55 -20.53 -13.63
C PRO A 13 -14.04 -20.56 -13.86
N ALA A 14 -13.59 -20.72 -15.11
CA ALA A 14 -12.17 -20.75 -15.45
C ALA A 14 -11.55 -19.34 -15.51
N LEU A 15 -12.26 -18.36 -16.09
CA LEU A 15 -11.76 -16.98 -16.23
C LEU A 15 -11.64 -16.29 -14.86
N GLY A 16 -12.65 -16.47 -14.00
CA GLY A 16 -12.61 -15.93 -12.63
C GLY A 16 -11.44 -16.47 -11.82
N ARG A 17 -11.21 -17.79 -11.85
CA ARG A 17 -10.07 -18.42 -11.16
C ARG A 17 -8.72 -17.97 -11.70
N ALA A 18 -8.60 -17.76 -13.01
CA ALA A 18 -7.37 -17.24 -13.62
C ALA A 18 -7.08 -15.80 -13.15
N ILE A 19 -8.09 -14.93 -13.12
CA ILE A 19 -7.96 -13.54 -12.65
C ILE A 19 -7.58 -13.50 -11.16
N GLU A 20 -8.21 -14.34 -10.33
CA GLU A 20 -7.88 -14.45 -8.90
C GLU A 20 -6.45 -14.96 -8.68
N ALA A 21 -6.05 -16.00 -9.41
CA ALA A 21 -4.68 -16.53 -9.33
C ALA A 21 -3.66 -15.45 -9.71
N VAL A 22 -3.87 -14.75 -10.83
CA VAL A 22 -3.02 -13.62 -11.25
C VAL A 22 -2.98 -12.53 -10.17
N GLY A 23 -4.12 -12.18 -9.58
CA GLY A 23 -4.20 -11.19 -8.51
C GLY A 23 -3.32 -11.53 -7.31
N LEU A 24 -3.33 -12.80 -6.88
CA LEU A 24 -2.52 -13.32 -5.77
C LEU A 24 -1.03 -13.37 -6.11
N TRP A 25 -0.68 -13.74 -7.35
CA TRP A 25 0.70 -13.71 -7.83
C TRP A 25 1.27 -12.29 -7.82
N VAL A 26 0.51 -11.31 -8.32
CA VAL A 26 0.92 -9.90 -8.31
C VAL A 26 1.04 -9.39 -6.87
N ASP A 27 0.12 -9.75 -5.97
CA ASP A 27 0.20 -9.37 -4.55
C ASP A 27 1.50 -9.87 -3.90
N ARG A 28 1.84 -11.15 -4.11
CA ARG A 28 3.09 -11.73 -3.60
C ARG A 28 4.32 -11.06 -4.19
N LEU A 29 4.34 -10.81 -5.50
CA LEU A 29 5.49 -10.19 -6.16
C LEU A 29 5.75 -8.78 -5.61
N VAL A 30 4.69 -7.96 -5.51
CA VAL A 30 4.78 -6.60 -4.97
C VAL A 30 5.23 -6.60 -3.51
N SER A 31 4.66 -7.48 -2.68
CA SER A 31 5.04 -7.59 -1.27
C SER A 31 6.51 -8.00 -1.09
N THR A 32 6.97 -9.00 -1.85
CA THR A 32 8.36 -9.45 -1.79
C THR A 32 9.32 -8.36 -2.26
N ALA A 33 8.98 -7.66 -3.36
CA ALA A 33 9.77 -6.54 -3.85
C ALA A 33 9.89 -5.41 -2.82
N ALA A 34 8.79 -5.06 -2.15
CA ALA A 34 8.80 -4.03 -1.11
C ALA A 34 9.68 -4.41 0.10
N VAL A 35 9.62 -5.66 0.55
CA VAL A 35 10.49 -6.15 1.64
C VAL A 35 11.96 -6.10 1.24
N ILE A 36 12.30 -6.51 0.01
CA ILE A 36 13.67 -6.46 -0.50
C ILE A 36 14.16 -5.01 -0.55
N LEU A 37 13.36 -4.10 -1.11
CA LEU A 37 13.70 -2.67 -1.17
C LEU A 37 13.96 -2.08 0.21
N LEU A 38 13.09 -2.37 1.19
CA LEU A 38 13.25 -1.92 2.56
C LEU A 38 14.56 -2.43 3.20
N LEU A 39 14.90 -3.71 2.98
CA LEU A 39 16.14 -4.28 3.49
C LEU A 39 17.37 -3.62 2.85
N VAL A 40 17.35 -3.43 1.53
CA VAL A 40 18.44 -2.77 0.78
C VAL A 40 18.63 -1.34 1.28
N GLU A 41 17.54 -0.57 1.39
CA GLU A 41 17.58 0.80 1.88
C GLU A 41 18.14 0.88 3.31
N THR A 42 17.70 -0.02 4.20
CA THR A 42 18.21 -0.09 5.57
C THR A 42 19.72 -0.34 5.61
N VAL A 43 20.22 -1.26 4.79
CA VAL A 43 21.66 -1.56 4.70
C VAL A 43 22.44 -0.38 4.13
N LEU A 44 21.91 0.31 3.10
CA LEU A 44 22.55 1.48 2.51
C LEU A 44 22.60 2.66 3.48
N LEU A 45 21.53 2.92 4.22
CA LEU A 45 21.51 3.93 5.28
C LEU A 45 22.52 3.61 6.37
N PHE A 46 22.56 2.35 6.82
CA PHE A 46 23.54 1.91 7.81
C PHE A 46 24.98 2.04 7.30
N ALA A 47 25.24 1.64 6.07
CA ALA A 47 26.54 1.81 5.42
C ALA A 47 26.91 3.30 5.34
N GLY A 48 25.97 4.17 4.93
CA GLY A 48 26.16 5.62 4.88
C GLY A 48 26.59 6.19 6.24
N VAL A 49 25.95 5.78 7.33
CA VAL A 49 26.33 6.15 8.70
C VAL A 49 27.75 5.67 9.03
N VAL A 50 28.08 4.40 8.76
CA VAL A 50 29.43 3.86 9.02
C VAL A 50 30.50 4.63 8.23
N PHE A 51 30.28 4.85 6.93
CA PHE A 51 31.23 5.58 6.09
C PHE A 51 31.40 7.05 6.50
N ARG A 52 30.32 7.69 6.92
CA ARG A 52 30.32 9.09 7.36
C ARG A 52 31.02 9.28 8.69
N TYR A 53 30.75 8.42 9.68
CA TYR A 53 31.24 8.61 11.05
C TYR A 53 32.51 7.82 11.38
N VAL A 54 32.73 6.66 10.78
CA VAL A 54 33.93 5.84 11.04
C VAL A 54 35.02 6.18 10.03
N LEU A 55 34.70 6.12 8.74
CA LEU A 55 35.68 6.26 7.66
C LEU A 55 35.89 7.72 7.23
N HIS A 56 35.12 8.66 7.77
CA HIS A 56 35.18 10.11 7.49
C HIS A 56 35.15 10.45 5.98
N LYS A 57 34.58 9.57 5.15
CA LYS A 57 34.46 9.71 3.70
C LYS A 57 33.02 9.42 3.28
N PRO A 58 32.16 10.45 3.13
CA PRO A 58 30.77 10.25 2.74
C PRO A 58 30.66 9.79 1.28
N LEU A 59 29.84 8.76 1.02
CA LEU A 59 29.49 8.33 -0.34
C LEU A 59 28.29 9.12 -0.85
N VAL A 60 28.55 10.18 -1.61
CA VAL A 60 27.49 11.07 -2.15
C VAL A 60 26.49 10.32 -3.04
N TRP A 61 26.95 9.33 -3.81
CA TRP A 61 26.08 8.49 -4.66
C TRP A 61 25.05 7.68 -3.85
N THR A 62 25.38 7.29 -2.62
CA THR A 62 24.47 6.49 -1.78
C THR A 62 23.25 7.30 -1.36
N ASP A 63 23.37 8.62 -1.22
CA ASP A 63 22.25 9.50 -0.87
C ASP A 63 21.22 9.57 -2.02
N GLU A 64 21.69 9.69 -3.26
CA GLU A 64 20.83 9.67 -4.45
C GLU A 64 20.14 8.31 -4.62
N LEU A 65 20.89 7.21 -4.43
CA LEU A 65 20.35 5.86 -4.50
C LEU A 65 19.27 5.61 -3.43
N ASN A 66 19.52 6.07 -2.19
CA ASN A 66 18.56 5.96 -1.09
C ASN A 66 17.26 6.70 -1.43
N ALA A 67 17.34 7.92 -1.97
CA ALA A 67 16.16 8.69 -2.35
C ALA A 67 15.32 7.97 -3.43
N ILE A 68 15.98 7.37 -4.43
CA ILE A 68 15.29 6.63 -5.49
C ILE A 68 14.65 5.34 -4.95
N LEU A 69 15.37 4.57 -4.12
CA LEU A 69 14.86 3.34 -3.50
C LEU A 69 13.66 3.63 -2.58
N PHE A 70 13.77 4.67 -1.76
CA PHE A 70 12.70 5.11 -0.87
C PHE A 70 11.45 5.54 -1.66
N LEU A 71 11.63 6.24 -2.78
CA LEU A 71 10.53 6.60 -3.67
C LEU A 71 9.81 5.35 -4.21
N TRP A 72 10.56 4.37 -4.71
CA TRP A 72 9.97 3.10 -5.19
C TRP A 72 9.27 2.33 -4.07
N LEU A 73 9.88 2.27 -2.89
CA LEU A 73 9.28 1.66 -1.70
C LEU A 73 7.96 2.35 -1.33
N GLY A 74 7.91 3.69 -1.38
CA GLY A 74 6.71 4.47 -1.13
C GLY A 74 5.60 4.19 -2.13
N ILE A 75 5.92 4.13 -3.43
CA ILE A 75 4.96 3.79 -4.48
C ILE A 75 4.39 2.37 -4.25
N LEU A 76 5.25 1.38 -4.00
CA LEU A 76 4.80 0.01 -3.72
C LEU A 76 3.99 -0.08 -2.42
N GLY A 77 4.41 0.66 -1.39
CA GLY A 77 3.70 0.78 -0.13
C GLY A 77 2.27 1.33 -0.30
N ALA A 78 2.12 2.38 -1.10
CA ALA A 78 0.81 2.96 -1.43
C ALA A 78 -0.08 1.97 -2.19
N VAL A 79 0.47 1.28 -3.19
CA VAL A 79 -0.26 0.23 -3.93
C VAL A 79 -0.70 -0.89 -2.98
N MET A 80 0.19 -1.38 -2.11
CA MET A 80 -0.15 -2.42 -1.14
C MET A 80 -1.22 -1.96 -0.16
N ALA A 81 -1.15 -0.73 0.35
CA ALA A 81 -2.17 -0.16 1.22
C ALA A 81 -3.54 -0.20 0.53
N VAL A 82 -3.65 0.39 -0.68
CA VAL A 82 -4.90 0.42 -1.46
C VAL A 82 -5.43 -0.99 -1.76
N ARG A 83 -4.55 -1.96 -2.07
CA ARG A 83 -4.98 -3.35 -2.31
C ARG A 83 -5.45 -4.05 -1.03
N ARG A 84 -4.85 -3.78 0.12
CA ARG A 84 -5.31 -4.30 1.42
C ARG A 84 -6.71 -3.78 1.77
N TRP A 85 -7.00 -2.53 1.45
CA TRP A 85 -8.36 -1.95 1.56
C TRP A 85 -9.39 -2.61 0.62
N ARG A 86 -8.96 -3.17 -0.52
CA ARG A 86 -9.87 -3.86 -1.46
C ARG A 86 -10.27 -5.27 -1.03
N HIS A 87 -9.33 -6.06 -0.52
CA HIS A 87 -9.64 -7.40 0.04
C HIS A 87 -10.42 -7.27 1.35
N MET A 88 -10.07 -6.27 2.16
CA MET A 88 -10.85 -5.80 3.30
C MET A 88 -11.92 -4.81 2.84
N ARG A 89 -12.71 -5.15 1.82
CA ARG A 89 -13.96 -4.43 1.56
C ARG A 89 -14.80 -4.57 2.82
N MET A 90 -14.83 -3.53 3.66
CA MET A 90 -15.98 -2.65 3.91
C MET A 90 -17.39 -3.25 3.90
N SER A 91 -17.58 -4.57 4.01
CA SER A 91 -18.90 -5.22 4.03
C SER A 91 -19.25 -5.75 5.42
N THR A 92 -18.26 -5.96 6.29
CA THR A 92 -18.52 -6.54 7.62
C THR A 92 -18.17 -5.61 8.77
N PHE A 93 -17.10 -4.80 8.68
CA PHE A 93 -16.68 -3.93 9.78
C PHE A 93 -17.43 -2.59 9.80
N VAL A 94 -17.63 -1.96 8.63
CA VAL A 94 -18.43 -0.72 8.51
C VAL A 94 -19.93 -0.96 8.62
N VAL A 95 -20.42 -2.17 8.33
CA VAL A 95 -21.82 -2.50 8.56
C VAL A 95 -22.13 -2.66 10.05
N ARG A 96 -21.12 -2.92 10.91
CA ARG A 96 -21.28 -3.01 12.37
C ARG A 96 -20.99 -1.70 13.11
N LEU A 97 -20.16 -0.82 12.56
CA LEU A 97 -19.93 0.52 13.08
C LEU A 97 -21.00 1.44 12.48
N GLY A 98 -21.99 1.85 13.27
CA GLY A 98 -23.05 2.73 12.80
C GLY A 98 -22.52 3.95 12.04
N THR A 99 -23.30 4.48 11.10
CA THR A 99 -22.94 5.55 10.15
C THR A 99 -22.21 6.76 10.76
N ARG A 100 -22.48 7.08 12.05
CA ARG A 100 -21.79 8.13 12.81
C ARG A 100 -20.30 7.85 13.10
N ALA A 101 -19.94 6.61 13.44
CA ALA A 101 -18.55 6.28 13.76
C ALA A 101 -17.67 6.34 12.51
N GLN A 102 -18.24 5.96 11.36
CA GLN A 102 -17.56 6.01 10.08
C GLN A 102 -17.26 7.46 9.65
N SER A 103 -18.21 8.38 9.81
CA SER A 103 -17.99 9.79 9.48
C SER A 103 -16.94 10.41 10.41
N ILE A 104 -17.00 10.15 11.72
CA ILE A 104 -16.01 10.68 12.68
C ILE A 104 -14.58 10.23 12.35
N ILE A 105 -14.38 8.95 11.99
CA ILE A 105 -13.05 8.43 11.65
C ILE A 105 -12.54 9.05 10.34
N ALA A 106 -13.41 9.20 9.34
CA ALA A 106 -13.05 9.85 8.09
C ALA A 106 -12.70 11.32 8.30
N ASP A 107 -13.51 12.04 9.06
CA ASP A 107 -13.29 13.45 9.42
C ASP A 107 -12.02 13.62 10.23
N LEU A 108 -11.74 12.73 11.19
CA LEU A 108 -10.49 12.73 11.96
C LEU A 108 -9.27 12.46 11.09
N GLY A 109 -9.36 11.53 10.14
CA GLY A 109 -8.29 11.24 9.19
C GLY A 109 -7.98 12.47 8.32
N ILE A 110 -9.01 13.12 7.79
CA ILE A 110 -8.87 14.35 7.00
C ILE A 110 -8.33 15.49 7.86
N ALA A 111 -8.84 15.69 9.07
CA ALA A 111 -8.39 16.72 10.00
C ALA A 111 -6.92 16.52 10.41
N LEU A 112 -6.49 15.28 10.63
CA LEU A 112 -5.11 14.95 10.93
C LEU A 112 -4.18 15.27 9.74
N ILE A 113 -4.57 14.88 8.52
CA ILE A 113 -3.82 15.21 7.31
C ILE A 113 -3.75 16.73 7.14
N ALA A 114 -4.87 17.44 7.31
CA ALA A 114 -4.93 18.90 7.21
C ALA A 114 -4.04 19.59 8.27
N ALA A 115 -4.05 19.10 9.51
CA ALA A 115 -3.21 19.62 10.58
C ALA A 115 -1.71 19.42 10.29
N VAL A 116 -1.32 18.25 9.78
CA VAL A 116 0.05 17.96 9.36
C VAL A 116 0.46 18.89 8.21
N LEU A 117 -0.40 19.09 7.21
CA LEU A 117 -0.14 20.00 6.09
C LEU A 117 0.00 21.46 6.55
N CYS A 118 -0.85 21.93 7.48
CA CYS A 118 -0.74 23.28 8.05
C CYS A 118 0.54 23.47 8.87
N LEU A 119 1.02 22.43 9.59
CA LEU A 119 2.26 22.49 10.35
C LEU A 119 3.50 22.51 9.44
N LEU A 120 3.42 21.85 8.28
CA LEU A 120 4.50 21.74 7.29
C LEU A 120 4.62 22.96 6.37
N LEU A 121 3.58 23.79 6.26
CA LEU A 121 3.63 25.07 5.58
C LEU A 121 4.22 26.11 6.56
N PRO A 122 5.47 26.59 6.37
CA PRO A 122 6.03 27.66 7.19
C PRO A 122 5.30 29.00 6.99
#